data_AF-B3U1K3-F1
#
_entry.id   AF-B3U1K3-F1
#
_cell.length_a   1.000
_cell.length_b   1.000
_cell.length_c   1.000
_cell.angle_alpha   90.00
_cell.angle_beta   90.00
_cell.angle_gamma   90.00
#
_symmetry.space_group_name_H-M   'P 1'
#
loop_
_entity.id
_entity.type
_entity.pdbx_description
1 polymer ?
#
loop_
_entity_poly.entity_id
_entity_poly.type
_entity_poly.pdbx_seq_one_letter_code
_entity_poly.pdbx_strand_id
1 'polypeptide(L)'
;AAAGEWGISDRIHELRKERGVTKLPGRTWIEVETHVHSFVVDDQDHPQINEIHAELQRLSEQMGAGYVPDTQFVLHDVEEEKKVFRLCHHSEKLAIAFGLLSTVAGTPLRIYKNLRVCVDCHTATKFIAKIEGREIVVRDANRFHHFKDGF
;
A
#
# COMPACT_ATOMS: atom_id res chain seq x y z
N ALA A 1 -11.68 22.44 -20.19
CA ALA A 1 -10.76 22.36 -21.33
C ALA A 1 -9.57 21.51 -20.91
N ALA A 2 -9.51 20.23 -21.32
CA ALA A 2 -8.53 19.25 -20.82
C ALA A 2 -7.72 18.57 -21.95
N ALA A 3 -7.93 18.94 -23.22
CA ALA A 3 -7.36 18.23 -24.36
C ALA A 3 -5.87 18.54 -24.65
N GLY A 4 -5.29 19.55 -23.99
CA GLY A 4 -3.91 19.99 -24.23
C GLY A 4 -2.83 19.30 -23.38
N GLU A 5 -3.21 18.67 -22.26
CA GLU A 5 -2.25 18.08 -21.29
C GLU A 5 -1.89 16.62 -21.63
N TRP A 6 -2.78 15.89 -22.31
CA TRP A 6 -2.57 14.49 -22.70
C TRP A 6 -1.37 14.33 -23.64
N GLY A 7 -1.27 15.20 -24.67
CA GLY A 7 -0.14 15.17 -25.60
C GLY A 7 1.21 15.50 -24.96
N ILE A 8 1.23 16.21 -23.83
CA ILE A 8 2.46 16.48 -23.06
C ILE A 8 2.81 15.27 -22.19
N SER A 9 1.83 14.66 -21.54
CA SER A 9 2.01 13.46 -20.73
C SER A 9 2.54 12.27 -21.56
N ASP A 10 1.95 12.03 -22.72
CA ASP A 10 2.35 10.94 -23.62
C ASP A 10 3.77 11.17 -24.16
N ARG A 11 4.07 12.41 -24.56
CA ARG A 11 5.41 12.79 -25.02
C ARG A 11 6.47 12.68 -23.92
N ILE A 12 6.14 13.01 -22.67
CA ILE A 12 7.03 12.79 -21.52
C ILE A 12 7.21 11.29 -21.25
N HIS A 13 6.15 10.48 -21.44
CA HIS A 13 6.22 9.04 -21.27
C HIS A 13 7.10 8.38 -22.35
N GLU A 14 6.98 8.79 -23.60
CA GLU A 14 7.85 8.36 -24.70
C GLU A 14 9.30 8.79 -24.49
N LEU A 15 9.56 10.04 -24.14
CA LEU A 15 10.90 10.53 -23.79
C LEU A 15 11.54 9.75 -22.64
N ARG A 16 10.75 9.31 -21.65
CA ARG A 16 11.24 8.45 -20.55
C ARG A 16 11.58 7.05 -21.04
N LYS A 17 10.76 6.47 -21.92
CA LYS A 17 10.98 5.15 -22.52
C LYS A 17 12.22 5.14 -23.41
N GLU A 18 12.39 6.16 -24.26
CA GLU A 18 13.57 6.36 -25.11
C GLU A 18 14.87 6.50 -24.31
N ARG A 19 14.79 7.13 -23.13
CA ARG A 19 15.93 7.31 -22.22
C ARG A 19 16.18 6.12 -21.28
N GLY A 20 15.43 5.02 -21.42
CA GLY A 20 15.56 3.84 -20.55
C GLY A 20 15.19 4.11 -19.08
N VAL A 21 14.43 5.17 -18.79
CA VAL A 21 14.02 5.53 -17.43
C VAL A 21 12.85 4.65 -17.02
N THR A 22 13.14 3.54 -16.34
CA THR A 22 12.13 2.71 -15.67
C THR A 22 11.78 3.31 -14.31
N LYS A 23 10.48 3.49 -14.03
CA LYS A 23 10.04 3.79 -12.67
C LYS A 23 10.37 2.59 -11.78
N LEU A 24 11.12 2.82 -10.71
CA LEU A 24 11.31 1.80 -9.68
C LEU A 24 9.93 1.42 -9.11
N PRO A 25 9.57 0.12 -9.05
CA PRO A 25 8.33 -0.30 -8.45
C PRO A 25 8.32 0.06 -6.96
N GLY A 26 7.14 0.42 -6.45
CA GLY A 26 6.94 0.62 -5.02
C GLY A 26 7.10 -0.70 -4.29
N ARG A 27 8.10 -0.78 -3.40
CA ARG A 27 8.39 -1.94 -2.57
C ARG A 27 8.29 -1.54 -1.11
N THR A 28 7.58 -2.38 -0.36
CA THR A 28 7.42 -2.24 1.07
C THR A 28 8.00 -3.48 1.75
N TRP A 29 8.64 -3.35 2.90
CA TRP A 29 9.14 -4.48 3.67
C TRP A 29 8.95 -4.31 5.17
N ILE A 30 8.97 -5.44 5.87
CA ILE A 30 8.88 -5.58 7.32
C ILE A 30 9.89 -6.63 7.77
N GLU A 31 10.44 -6.43 8.96
CA GLU A 31 11.30 -7.43 9.62
C GLU A 31 10.49 -8.16 10.70
N VAL A 32 10.41 -9.49 10.59
CA VAL A 32 9.74 -10.37 11.54
C VAL A 32 10.67 -11.56 11.81
N GLU A 33 10.88 -11.90 13.08
CA GLU A 33 11.77 -13.01 13.47
C GLU A 33 13.14 -12.98 12.76
N THR A 34 13.75 -11.80 12.66
CA THR A 34 15.04 -11.53 11.97
C THR A 34 15.05 -11.75 10.45
N HIS A 35 13.90 -12.02 9.84
CA HIS A 35 13.74 -12.16 8.40
C HIS A 35 13.09 -10.92 7.81
N VAL A 36 13.61 -10.48 6.67
CA VAL A 36 13.04 -9.35 5.92
C VAL A 36 12.07 -9.90 4.88
N HIS A 37 10.81 -9.52 5.01
CA HIS A 37 9.74 -9.86 4.07
C HIS A 37 9.41 -8.63 3.24
N SER A 38 9.52 -8.75 1.92
CA SER A 38 9.28 -7.64 0.99
C SER A 38 8.11 -7.93 0.07
N PHE A 39 7.30 -6.91 -0.19
CA PHE A 39 6.10 -6.98 -1.00
C PHE A 39 6.12 -5.92 -2.09
N VAL A 40 5.58 -6.27 -3.25
CA VAL A 40 5.22 -5.33 -4.33
C VAL A 40 3.69 -5.24 -4.47
N VAL A 41 3.18 -4.37 -5.33
CA VAL A 41 1.74 -4.31 -5.60
C VAL A 41 1.29 -5.62 -6.25
N ASP A 42 0.11 -6.12 -5.85
CA ASP A 42 -0.48 -7.37 -6.36
C ASP A 42 0.43 -8.62 -6.17
N ASP A 43 1.30 -8.62 -5.16
CA ASP A 43 2.27 -9.71 -4.90
C ASP A 43 1.59 -11.08 -4.78
N GLN A 44 2.20 -12.10 -5.39
CA GLN A 44 1.75 -13.49 -5.42
C GLN A 44 2.84 -14.48 -4.96
N ASP A 45 4.06 -14.01 -4.70
CA ASP A 45 5.24 -14.86 -4.57
C ASP A 45 5.55 -15.25 -3.12
N HIS A 46 4.92 -14.57 -2.14
CA HIS A 46 5.16 -14.84 -0.73
C HIS A 46 4.61 -16.24 -0.33
N PRO A 47 5.34 -17.06 0.46
CA PRO A 47 4.88 -18.39 0.86
C PRO A 47 3.53 -18.42 1.59
N GLN A 48 3.18 -17.32 2.27
CA GLN A 48 1.93 -17.13 3.01
C GLN A 48 0.96 -16.16 2.31
N ILE A 49 1.04 -16.02 0.99
CA ILE A 49 0.31 -14.96 0.29
C ILE A 49 -1.21 -15.12 0.41
N ASN A 50 -1.71 -16.36 0.46
CA ASN A 50 -3.14 -16.63 0.60
C ASN A 50 -3.67 -16.15 1.95
N GLU A 51 -2.92 -16.39 3.03
CA GLU A 51 -3.26 -15.92 4.37
C GLU A 51 -3.21 -14.39 4.44
N ILE A 52 -2.21 -13.79 3.81
CA ILE A 52 -2.07 -12.33 3.73
C ILE A 52 -3.27 -11.71 3.00
N HIS A 53 -3.71 -12.28 1.87
CA HIS A 53 -4.89 -11.79 1.14
C HIS A 53 -6.18 -11.99 1.93
N ALA A 54 -6.34 -13.12 2.61
CA ALA A 54 -7.49 -13.35 3.49
C ALA A 54 -7.55 -12.33 4.64
N GLU A 55 -6.39 -12.00 5.23
CA GLU A 55 -6.29 -10.98 6.26
C GLU A 55 -6.61 -9.58 5.71
N LEU A 56 -6.17 -9.25 4.50
CA LEU A 56 -6.56 -8.01 3.83
C LEU A 56 -8.07 -7.91 3.61
N GLN A 57 -8.71 -9.02 3.23
CA GLN A 57 -10.16 -9.06 3.08
C GLN A 57 -10.85 -8.80 4.42
N ARG A 58 -10.41 -9.46 5.50
CA ARG A 58 -10.94 -9.22 6.86
C ARG A 58 -10.83 -7.75 7.27
N LEU A 59 -9.66 -7.15 7.06
CA LEU A 59 -9.43 -5.73 7.36
C LEU A 59 -10.33 -4.84 6.50
N SER A 60 -10.46 -5.12 5.21
CA SER A 60 -11.33 -4.37 4.30
C SER A 60 -12.79 -4.37 4.77
N GLU A 61 -13.31 -5.52 5.20
CA GLU A 61 -14.66 -5.66 5.72
C GLU A 61 -14.85 -4.85 7.02
N GLN A 62 -13.89 -4.90 7.94
CA GLN A 62 -13.96 -4.13 9.20
C GLN A 62 -13.81 -2.61 8.98
N MET A 63 -13.02 -2.21 8.00
CA MET A 63 -12.84 -0.81 7.63
C MET A 63 -14.07 -0.22 6.93
N GLY A 64 -14.93 -1.05 6.31
CA GLY A 64 -16.09 -0.63 5.54
C GLY A 64 -17.11 0.25 6.29
N ALA A 65 -17.04 0.31 7.62
CA ALA A 65 -17.87 1.21 8.44
C ALA A 65 -17.44 2.69 8.41
N GLY A 66 -16.28 3.03 7.82
CA GLY A 66 -15.80 4.42 7.79
C GLY A 66 -14.66 4.75 6.83
N TYR A 67 -14.09 3.76 6.14
CA TYR A 67 -13.05 3.93 5.14
C TYR A 67 -13.63 3.82 3.73
N VAL A 68 -13.30 4.79 2.88
CA VAL A 68 -13.65 4.81 1.46
C VAL A 68 -12.34 4.84 0.66
N PRO A 69 -12.05 3.83 -0.18
CA PRO A 69 -10.84 3.82 -1.01
C PRO A 69 -10.78 5.04 -1.93
N ASP A 70 -9.64 5.72 -1.97
CA ASP A 70 -9.42 6.88 -2.84
C ASP A 70 -8.91 6.43 -4.23
N THR A 71 -9.81 6.32 -5.20
CA THR A 71 -9.51 5.89 -6.57
C THR A 71 -9.00 7.03 -7.48
N GLN A 72 -8.92 8.28 -7.01
CA GLN A 72 -8.62 9.46 -7.84
C GLN A 72 -7.24 9.42 -8.50
N PHE A 73 -6.31 8.63 -7.95
CA PHE A 73 -4.91 8.55 -8.42
C PHE A 73 -4.55 7.23 -9.09
N VAL A 74 -5.51 6.32 -9.30
CA VAL A 74 -5.31 5.09 -10.09
C VAL A 74 -5.56 5.40 -11.58
N LEU A 75 -4.82 4.74 -12.48
CA LEU A 75 -4.91 4.91 -13.94
C LEU A 75 -6.38 5.02 -14.40
N HIS A 76 -6.69 6.08 -15.16
CA HIS A 76 -8.07 6.47 -15.49
C HIS A 76 -8.79 5.40 -16.33
N ASP A 77 -8.07 4.66 -17.17
CA ASP A 77 -8.58 3.62 -18.09
C ASP A 77 -8.77 2.23 -17.44
N VAL A 78 -8.98 2.17 -16.13
CA VAL A 78 -9.25 0.92 -15.40
C VAL A 78 -10.63 1.00 -14.77
N GLU A 79 -11.40 -0.09 -14.86
CA GLU A 79 -12.71 -0.22 -14.20
C GLU A 79 -12.58 0.09 -12.69
N GLU A 80 -13.55 0.79 -12.10
CA GLU A 80 -13.48 1.23 -10.69
C GLU A 80 -13.27 0.07 -9.71
N GLU A 81 -13.88 -1.09 -9.96
CA GLU A 81 -13.68 -2.31 -9.16
C GLU A 81 -12.22 -2.79 -9.18
N LYS A 82 -11.57 -2.73 -10.35
CA LYS A 82 -10.14 -3.05 -10.50
C LYS A 82 -9.25 -1.98 -9.85
N LYS A 83 -9.68 -0.71 -9.79
CA LYS A 83 -8.97 0.34 -9.04
C LYS A 83 -9.03 0.07 -7.54
N VAL A 84 -10.21 -0.22 -7.01
CA VAL A 84 -10.40 -0.59 -5.59
C VAL A 84 -9.59 -1.85 -5.25
N PHE A 85 -9.63 -2.87 -6.10
CA PHE A 85 -8.85 -4.09 -5.93
C PHE A 85 -7.35 -3.78 -5.80
N ARG A 86 -6.78 -2.99 -6.71
CA ARG A 86 -5.36 -2.60 -6.67
C ARG A 86 -5.00 -1.79 -5.43
N LEU A 87 -5.88 -0.87 -5.00
CA LEU A 87 -5.67 -0.12 -3.77
C LEU A 87 -5.64 -1.05 -2.55
N CYS A 88 -6.49 -2.08 -2.51
CA CYS A 88 -6.47 -3.08 -1.44
C CYS A 88 -5.17 -3.90 -1.43
N HIS A 89 -4.56 -4.13 -2.60
CA HIS A 89 -3.34 -4.93 -2.78
C HIS A 89 -2.06 -4.10 -2.91
N HIS A 90 -2.07 -2.85 -2.42
CA HIS A 90 -0.83 -2.08 -2.27
C HIS A 90 0.15 -2.78 -1.32
N SER A 91 1.45 -2.66 -1.63
CA SER A 91 2.50 -3.33 -0.87
C SER A 91 2.55 -2.92 0.61
N GLU A 92 2.12 -1.70 0.97
CA GLU A 92 1.95 -1.31 2.37
C GLU A 92 0.95 -2.18 3.11
N LYS A 93 -0.22 -2.42 2.50
CA LYS A 93 -1.30 -3.17 3.13
C LYS A 93 -0.89 -4.64 3.25
N LEU A 94 -0.26 -5.21 2.23
CA LEU A 94 0.31 -6.56 2.26
C LEU A 94 1.32 -6.74 3.42
N ALA A 95 2.26 -5.79 3.56
CA ALA A 95 3.25 -5.84 4.63
C ALA A 95 2.63 -5.72 6.03
N ILE A 96 1.59 -4.88 6.18
CA ILE A 96 0.86 -4.75 7.44
C ILE A 96 0.09 -6.03 7.77
N ALA A 97 -0.65 -6.59 6.80
CA ALA A 97 -1.39 -7.83 6.98
C ALA A 97 -0.47 -9.00 7.36
N PHE A 98 0.66 -9.15 6.66
CA PHE A 98 1.69 -10.12 7.06
C PHE A 98 2.20 -9.85 8.49
N GLY A 99 2.48 -8.59 8.82
CA GLY A 99 2.90 -8.21 10.16
C GLY A 99 1.88 -8.61 11.23
N LEU A 100 0.58 -8.43 10.98
CA LEU A 100 -0.49 -8.81 11.90
C LEU A 100 -0.55 -10.33 12.11
N LEU A 101 -0.41 -11.11 11.04
CA LEU A 101 -0.43 -12.58 11.10
C LEU A 101 0.79 -13.16 11.82
N SER A 102 1.96 -12.56 11.61
CA SER A 102 3.24 -13.14 11.99
C SER A 102 3.78 -12.63 13.33
N THR A 103 2.99 -11.88 14.09
CA THR A 103 3.44 -11.33 15.38
C THR A 103 2.31 -11.31 16.40
N VAL A 104 2.68 -11.31 17.68
CA VAL A 104 1.72 -11.30 18.79
C VAL A 104 0.88 -10.01 18.77
N ALA A 105 -0.42 -10.13 19.04
CA ALA A 105 -1.35 -9.01 19.15
C ALA A 105 -0.79 -7.89 20.04
N GLY A 106 -0.98 -6.63 19.61
CA GLY A 106 -0.46 -5.44 20.31
C GLY A 106 1.03 -5.12 20.09
N THR A 107 1.83 -6.01 19.50
CA THR A 107 3.25 -5.74 19.21
C THR A 107 3.38 -4.57 18.22
N PRO A 108 4.26 -3.56 18.36
CA PRO A 108 4.35 -2.53 17.32
C PRO A 108 4.83 -3.06 15.96
N LEU A 109 4.22 -2.63 14.85
CA LEU A 109 4.68 -2.94 13.50
C LEU A 109 5.61 -1.85 12.96
N ARG A 110 6.71 -2.26 12.32
CA ARG A 110 7.66 -1.35 11.68
C ARG A 110 7.75 -1.66 10.19
N ILE A 111 7.14 -0.80 9.39
CA ILE A 111 7.02 -0.94 7.95
C ILE A 111 7.96 0.04 7.27
N TYR A 112 8.61 -0.39 6.20
CA TYR A 112 9.53 0.43 5.43
C TYR A 112 9.12 0.45 3.96
N LYS A 113 9.16 1.60 3.31
CA LYS A 113 8.82 1.77 1.90
C LYS A 113 9.86 2.61 1.17
N ASN A 114 10.21 2.22 -0.05
CA ASN A 114 11.17 2.93 -0.90
C ASN A 114 10.60 4.20 -1.56
N LEU A 115 9.27 4.34 -1.61
CA LEU A 115 8.54 5.48 -2.16
C LEU A 115 7.70 6.15 -1.06
N ARG A 116 7.23 7.37 -1.31
CA ARG A 116 6.25 8.04 -0.43
C ARG A 116 4.99 7.19 -0.30
N VAL A 117 4.46 7.08 0.91
CA VAL A 117 3.17 6.40 1.17
C VAL A 117 2.04 7.18 0.49
N CYS A 118 1.14 6.48 -0.21
CA CYS A 118 0.01 7.14 -0.86
C CYS A 118 -1.07 7.53 0.16
N VAL A 119 -1.96 8.44 -0.23
CA VAL A 119 -3.04 8.96 0.66
C VAL A 119 -3.96 7.84 1.12
N ASP A 120 -4.29 6.92 0.21
CA ASP A 120 -5.13 5.76 0.49
C ASP A 120 -4.50 4.83 1.54
N CYS A 121 -3.24 4.40 1.33
CA CYS A 121 -2.52 3.57 2.30
C CYS A 121 -2.33 4.29 3.63
N HIS A 122 -2.05 5.59 3.63
CA HIS A 122 -1.94 6.37 4.86
C HIS A 122 -3.26 6.35 5.65
N THR A 123 -4.40 6.47 4.97
CA THR A 123 -5.72 6.43 5.59
C THR A 123 -6.05 5.02 6.07
N ALA A 124 -5.82 4.00 5.25
CA ALA A 124 -6.04 2.61 5.64
C ALA A 124 -5.19 2.22 6.87
N THR A 125 -3.92 2.61 6.94
CA THR A 125 -3.06 2.33 8.10
C THR A 125 -3.61 2.93 9.39
N LYS A 126 -4.24 4.12 9.34
CA LYS A 126 -4.94 4.69 10.51
C LYS A 126 -6.06 3.80 11.00
N PHE A 127 -6.93 3.37 10.07
CA PHE A 127 -8.04 2.48 10.42
C PHE A 127 -7.54 1.16 10.99
N ILE A 128 -6.54 0.55 10.35
CA ILE A 128 -5.95 -0.71 10.82
C ILE A 128 -5.36 -0.54 12.22
N ALA A 129 -4.57 0.52 12.46
CA ALA A 129 -4.00 0.80 13.78
C ALA A 129 -5.09 0.93 14.87
N LYS A 130 -6.23 1.53 14.54
CA LYS A 130 -7.38 1.66 15.44
C LYS A 130 -8.12 0.34 15.67
N ILE A 131 -8.40 -0.41 14.60
CA ILE A 131 -9.13 -1.69 14.64
C ILE A 131 -8.37 -2.72 15.44
N GLU A 132 -7.07 -2.83 15.19
CA GLU A 132 -6.19 -3.82 15.83
C GLU A 132 -5.65 -3.34 17.19
N GLY A 133 -5.95 -2.10 17.59
CA GLY A 133 -5.44 -1.51 18.84
C GLY A 133 -3.90 -1.51 18.89
N ARG A 134 -3.26 -1.23 17.75
CA ARG A 134 -1.85 -1.55 17.51
C ARG A 134 -1.09 -0.37 16.92
N GLU A 135 0.09 -0.11 17.45
CA GLU A 135 0.98 0.92 16.91
C GLU A 135 1.60 0.43 15.59
N ILE A 136 1.53 1.27 14.56
CA ILE A 136 2.15 1.02 13.26
C ILE A 136 3.04 2.21 12.92
N VAL A 137 4.32 1.95 12.66
CA VAL A 137 5.28 2.96 12.23
C VAL A 137 5.67 2.67 10.79
N VAL A 138 5.45 3.62 9.89
CA VAL A 138 5.83 3.50 8.49
C VAL A 138 6.94 4.50 8.19
N ARG A 139 8.13 4.01 7.83
CA ARG A 139 9.19 4.83 7.26
C ARG A 139 9.09 4.78 5.74
N ASP A 140 8.78 5.92 5.13
CA ASP A 140 8.76 6.05 3.68
C ASP A 140 10.03 6.77 3.16
N ALA A 141 10.07 7.07 1.86
CA ALA A 141 11.22 7.74 1.24
C ALA A 141 11.57 9.10 1.85
N ASN A 142 10.60 9.77 2.47
CA ASN A 142 10.70 11.16 2.91
C ASN A 142 10.70 11.30 4.44
N ARG A 143 9.94 10.47 5.15
CA ARG A 143 9.65 10.67 6.58
C ARG A 143 9.14 9.40 7.27
N PHE A 144 8.99 9.52 8.58
CA PHE A 144 8.27 8.57 9.42
C PHE A 144 6.82 9.02 9.58
N HIS A 145 5.92 8.04 9.54
CA HIS A 145 4.51 8.18 9.88
C HIS A 145 4.25 7.28 11.08
N HIS A 146 3.69 7.85 12.13
CA HIS A 146 3.38 7.14 13.36
C HIS A 146 1.86 7.02 13.46
N PHE A 147 1.36 5.81 13.55
CA PHE A 147 -0.07 5.52 13.60
C PHE A 147 -0.42 4.87 14.92
N LYS A 148 -1.31 5.52 15.66
CA LYS A 148 -1.83 5.02 16.94
C LYS A 148 -3.25 5.53 17.16
N ASP A 149 -4.14 4.64 17.59
CA ASP A 149 -5.55 4.96 17.89
C ASP A 149 -6.30 5.69 16.76
N GLY A 150 -5.85 5.51 15.51
CA GLY A 150 -6.45 6.11 14.31
C GLY A 150 -5.86 7.44 13.83
N PHE A 151 -4.76 7.92 14.43
CA PHE A 151 -4.14 9.20 14.07
C PHE A 151 -2.81 9.06 13.36
#